data_AF-A0A7C7K0F0-F1
#
_entry.id   AF-A0A7C7K0F0-F1
#
_cell.length_a   1.000
_cell.length_b   1.000
_cell.length_c   1.000
_cell.angle_alpha   90.00
_cell.angle_beta   90.00
_cell.angle_gamma   90.00
#
_symmetry.space_group_name_H-M   'P 1'
#
loop_
_entity.id
_entity.type
_entity.pdbx_description
1 polymer ?
#
loop_
_entity_poly.entity_id
_entity_poly.type
_entity_poly.pdbx_seq_one_letter_code
_entity_poly.pdbx_strand_id
1 'polypeptide(L)'
;TASTKDPHDFEIVISKPTDVLYFFSFFIPLANVFYLHKSLQFETLQHSLGITTNVLRECVPEREINKCRASARIHVSIWIISAGASLYFNSWLPLLYIVLPVFYGNTLRVAFGLTQHSGLQENIKDHRYSTRTVILNPIFSFLYWHMEYHIEHHMFPTVPSYNLPKLHAMIKDQTPPAKKGFWGAYSEIIPAIIKQSKDPNYKISLSVPN
;
A
#
# COMPACT_ATOMS: atom_id res chain seq x y z
N THR A 1 2.61 -5.83 11.32
CA THR A 1 1.27 -5.80 11.97
C THR A 1 0.76 -4.41 11.79
N ALA A 2 -0.41 -4.19 11.18
CA ALA A 2 -0.98 -2.85 11.04
C ALA A 2 -1.17 -2.21 12.42
N SER A 3 -0.19 -1.42 12.84
CA SER A 3 -0.05 -0.85 14.18
C SER A 3 -0.08 0.65 14.07
N THR A 4 -1.01 1.30 14.78
CA THR A 4 -1.04 2.76 14.88
C THR A 4 -0.12 3.25 16.01
N LYS A 5 0.41 2.35 16.83
CA LYS A 5 1.35 2.60 17.95
C LYS A 5 2.73 2.03 17.66
N ASP A 6 3.74 2.44 18.42
CA ASP A 6 5.12 1.98 18.29
C ASP A 6 5.25 0.43 18.35
N PRO A 7 5.81 -0.24 17.33
CA PRO A 7 6.31 0.33 16.07
C PRO A 7 5.16 0.70 15.12
N HIS A 8 5.11 1.97 14.68
CA HIS A 8 4.09 2.46 13.78
C HIS A 8 4.21 1.79 12.41
N ASP A 9 3.11 1.24 11.92
CA ASP A 9 3.06 0.57 10.63
C ASP A 9 2.60 1.54 9.54
N PHE A 10 3.55 1.93 8.71
CA PHE A 10 3.31 2.81 7.57
C PHE A 10 2.58 2.10 6.40
N GLU A 11 2.25 0.80 6.52
CA GLU A 11 1.27 0.13 5.63
C GLU A 11 -0.17 0.63 5.86
N ILE A 12 -0.45 1.32 6.98
CA ILE A 12 -1.77 1.94 7.22
C ILE A 12 -1.92 3.17 6.32
N VAL A 13 -2.64 2.98 5.20
CA VAL A 13 -2.88 4.05 4.20
C VAL A 13 -3.78 5.16 4.74
N ILE A 14 -4.71 4.83 5.64
CA ILE A 14 -5.75 5.75 6.14
C ILE A 14 -5.86 5.61 7.64
N SER A 15 -5.63 6.71 8.35
CA SER A 15 -5.80 6.79 9.80
C SER A 15 -7.27 6.85 10.21
N LYS A 16 -7.54 6.55 11.48
CA LYS A 16 -8.87 6.69 12.09
C LYS A 16 -8.92 7.92 13.01
N PRO A 17 -10.03 8.68 13.09
CA PRO A 17 -11.25 8.57 12.28
C PRO A 17 -10.97 8.73 10.80
N THR A 18 -11.64 7.92 9.97
CA THR A 18 -11.36 7.89 8.54
C THR A 18 -11.81 9.17 7.83
N ASP A 19 -10.88 9.79 7.12
CA ASP A 19 -11.20 10.80 6.11
C ASP A 19 -11.80 10.12 4.87
N VAL A 20 -13.13 10.15 4.77
CA VAL A 20 -13.90 9.51 3.70
C VAL A 20 -13.63 10.17 2.34
N LEU A 21 -13.41 11.49 2.30
CA LEU A 21 -13.10 12.18 1.06
C LEU A 21 -11.72 11.76 0.55
N TYR A 22 -10.74 11.67 1.46
CA TYR A 22 -9.42 11.14 1.12
C TYR A 22 -9.49 9.69 0.64
N PHE A 23 -10.27 8.82 1.30
CA PHE A 23 -10.50 7.44 0.84
C PHE A 23 -11.00 7.39 -0.60
N PHE A 24 -12.07 8.13 -0.92
CA PHE A 24 -12.65 8.10 -2.27
C PHE A 24 -11.77 8.77 -3.33
N SER A 25 -10.90 9.70 -2.93
CA SER A 25 -9.94 10.32 -3.84
C SER A 25 -9.00 9.31 -4.49
N PHE A 26 -8.69 8.18 -3.82
CA PHE A 26 -7.83 7.14 -4.39
C PHE A 26 -8.40 6.46 -5.63
N PHE A 27 -9.73 6.51 -5.83
CA PHE A 27 -10.42 5.93 -6.98
C PHE A 27 -10.54 6.90 -8.15
N ILE A 28 -10.10 8.14 -8.00
CA ILE A 28 -10.13 9.16 -9.05
C ILE A 28 -8.74 9.18 -9.72
N PRO A 29 -8.64 8.90 -11.03
CA PRO A 29 -7.39 9.01 -11.77
C PRO A 29 -6.72 10.38 -11.56
N LEU A 30 -5.41 10.38 -11.32
CA LEU A 30 -4.58 11.57 -11.09
C LEU A 30 -4.89 12.38 -9.81
N ALA A 31 -5.87 12.00 -8.99
CA ALA A 31 -6.17 12.74 -7.77
C ALA A 31 -5.02 12.75 -6.76
N ASN A 32 -4.10 11.79 -6.84
CA ASN A 32 -2.89 11.76 -6.03
C ASN A 32 -1.96 12.96 -6.26
N VAL A 33 -2.11 13.71 -7.36
CA VAL A 33 -1.42 14.99 -7.58
C VAL A 33 -1.76 16.02 -6.49
N PHE A 34 -3.01 16.04 -6.02
CA PHE A 34 -3.44 16.94 -4.93
C PHE A 34 -2.93 16.51 -3.56
N TYR A 35 -2.48 15.26 -3.43
CA TYR A 35 -1.96 14.67 -2.19
C TYR A 35 -0.46 14.35 -2.26
N LEU A 36 0.29 15.02 -3.15
CA LEU A 36 1.74 14.86 -3.29
C LEU A 36 2.49 14.98 -1.96
N HIS A 37 2.08 15.90 -1.09
CA HIS A 37 2.68 16.10 0.23
C HIS A 37 2.55 14.89 1.17
N LYS A 38 1.66 13.92 0.87
CA LYS A 38 1.48 12.66 1.60
C LYS A 38 2.10 11.46 0.88
N SER A 39 2.79 11.68 -0.24
CA SER A 39 3.23 10.61 -1.12
C SER A 39 4.68 10.17 -0.83
N LEU A 40 5.00 8.92 -1.15
CA LEU A 40 6.36 8.39 -1.04
C LEU A 40 7.35 9.13 -1.95
N GLN A 41 6.88 9.79 -3.02
CA GLN A 41 7.74 10.58 -3.91
C GLN A 41 8.22 11.86 -3.21
N PHE A 42 7.33 12.52 -2.46
CA PHE A 42 7.72 13.70 -1.67
C PHE A 42 8.66 13.31 -0.53
N GLU A 43 8.38 12.19 0.13
CA GLU A 43 9.25 11.58 1.13
C GLU A 43 10.66 11.29 0.57
N THR A 44 10.73 10.69 -0.63
CA THR A 44 11.98 10.41 -1.35
C THR A 44 12.74 11.71 -1.66
N LEU A 45 12.04 12.76 -2.09
CA LEU A 45 12.65 14.07 -2.33
C LEU A 45 13.25 14.63 -1.04
N GLN A 46 12.52 14.58 0.08
CA GLN A 46 13.02 15.02 1.39
C GLN A 46 14.28 14.26 1.81
N HIS A 47 14.28 12.93 1.69
CA HIS A 47 15.46 12.11 2.03
C HIS A 47 16.65 12.41 1.12
N SER A 48 16.42 12.69 -0.16
CA SER A 48 17.49 13.07 -1.10
C SER A 48 18.20 14.37 -0.66
N LEU A 49 17.44 15.31 -0.08
CA LEU A 49 17.90 16.58 0.48
C LEU A 49 18.48 16.43 1.89
N GLY A 50 18.49 15.21 2.45
CA GLY A 50 19.02 14.93 3.78
C GLY A 50 18.05 15.20 4.93
N ILE A 51 16.77 15.46 4.65
CA ILE A 51 15.74 15.67 5.67
C ILE A 51 15.41 14.32 6.32
N THR A 52 15.43 14.28 7.66
CA THR A 52 15.00 13.10 8.44
C THR A 52 13.54 13.23 8.83
N THR A 53 12.71 12.39 8.22
CA THR A 53 11.28 12.28 8.51
C THR A 53 11.01 11.23 9.59
N ASN A 54 9.76 11.11 10.03
CA ASN A 54 9.36 10.08 10.98
C ASN A 54 9.46 8.67 10.38
N VAL A 55 9.06 8.49 9.11
CA VAL A 55 9.20 7.20 8.38
C VAL A 55 10.66 6.74 8.39
N LEU A 56 11.60 7.63 8.04
CA LEU A 56 13.02 7.28 8.00
C LEU A 56 13.54 6.90 9.38
N ARG A 57 13.12 7.63 10.42
CA ARG A 57 13.55 7.41 11.81
C ARG A 57 13.04 6.08 12.36
N GLU A 58 11.80 5.72 12.06
CA GLU A 58 11.12 4.56 12.65
C GLU A 58 11.32 3.27 11.85
N CYS A 59 11.43 3.34 10.52
CA CYS A 59 11.54 2.16 9.66
C CYS A 59 12.97 1.76 9.30
N VAL A 60 13.92 2.70 9.31
CA VAL A 60 15.29 2.44 8.81
C VAL A 60 16.28 2.41 9.98
N PRO A 61 17.02 1.30 10.18
CA PRO A 61 18.07 1.25 11.19
C PRO A 61 19.10 2.37 11.01
N GLU A 62 19.57 2.97 12.10
CA GLU A 62 20.46 4.15 12.06
C GLU A 62 21.67 3.96 11.13
N ARG A 63 22.27 2.77 11.15
CA ARG A 63 23.42 2.38 10.29
C ARG A 63 23.11 2.37 8.78
N GLU A 64 21.84 2.28 8.40
CA GLU A 64 21.38 2.19 7.00
C GLU A 64 20.81 3.54 6.48
N ILE A 65 20.65 4.55 7.34
CA ILE A 65 20.07 5.86 6.95
C ILE A 65 20.82 6.49 5.77
N ASN A 66 22.16 6.45 5.78
CA ASN A 66 22.95 7.01 4.69
C ASN A 66 22.76 6.25 3.36
N LYS A 67 22.55 4.93 3.41
CA LYS A 67 22.22 4.15 2.20
C LYS A 67 20.83 4.49 1.68
N CYS A 68 19.86 4.66 2.57
CA CYS A 68 18.52 5.13 2.20
C CYS A 68 18.58 6.50 1.50
N ARG A 69 19.31 7.47 2.07
CA ARG A 69 19.51 8.79 1.45
C ARG A 69 20.24 8.72 0.09
N ALA A 70 21.26 7.88 -0.02
CA ALA A 70 21.95 7.65 -1.29
C ALA A 70 20.99 7.08 -2.35
N SER A 71 20.17 6.09 -1.99
CA SER A 71 19.12 5.55 -2.84
C SER A 71 18.11 6.63 -3.26
N ALA A 72 17.67 7.48 -2.33
CA ALA A 72 16.77 8.59 -2.62
C ALA A 72 17.38 9.59 -3.63
N ARG A 73 18.67 9.93 -3.51
CA ARG A 73 19.39 10.78 -4.49
C ARG A 73 19.51 10.14 -5.86
N ILE A 74 19.66 8.82 -5.94
CA ILE A 74 19.65 8.08 -7.21
C ILE A 74 18.28 8.20 -7.88
N HIS A 75 17.19 7.99 -7.13
CA HIS A 75 15.83 8.12 -7.66
C HIS A 75 15.54 9.55 -8.16
N VAL A 76 15.90 10.57 -7.38
CA VAL A 76 15.73 11.98 -7.80
C VAL A 76 16.60 12.32 -9.02
N SER A 77 17.83 11.79 -9.09
CA SER A 77 18.68 11.93 -10.28
C SER A 77 18.01 11.34 -11.52
N ILE A 78 17.39 10.16 -11.42
CA ILE A 78 16.64 9.54 -12.53
C ILE A 78 15.49 10.45 -12.97
N TRP A 79 14.77 11.08 -12.06
CA TRP A 79 13.70 12.03 -12.40
C TRP A 79 14.23 13.25 -13.14
N ILE A 80 15.33 13.85 -12.66
CA ILE A 80 15.97 15.01 -13.29
C ILE A 80 16.48 14.65 -14.68
N ILE A 81 17.16 13.50 -14.83
CA ILE A 81 17.65 13.01 -16.12
C ILE A 81 16.49 12.78 -17.09
N SER A 82 15.38 12.20 -16.62
CA SER A 82 14.19 11.98 -17.47
C SER A 82 13.56 13.29 -17.93
N ALA A 83 13.52 14.31 -17.06
CA ALA A 83 13.07 15.65 -17.43
C ALA A 83 14.02 16.30 -18.45
N GLY A 84 15.33 16.24 -18.22
CA GLY A 84 16.35 16.74 -19.14
C GLY A 84 16.30 16.06 -20.51
N ALA A 85 16.15 14.73 -20.54
CA ALA A 85 15.98 13.96 -21.77
C ALA A 85 14.71 14.37 -22.52
N SER A 86 13.60 14.60 -21.80
CA SER A 86 12.35 15.04 -22.42
C SER A 86 12.49 16.40 -23.10
N LEU A 87 13.21 17.35 -22.47
CA LEU A 87 13.52 18.64 -23.06
C LEU A 87 14.46 18.52 -24.26
N TYR A 88 15.54 17.72 -24.13
CA TYR A 88 16.53 17.53 -25.19
C TYR A 88 15.95 16.90 -26.45
N PHE A 89 15.11 15.87 -26.30
CA PHE A 89 14.46 15.19 -27.42
C PHE A 89 13.14 15.86 -27.85
N ASN A 90 12.73 16.94 -27.19
CA ASN A 90 11.42 17.59 -27.39
C ASN A 90 10.26 16.57 -27.39
N SER A 91 10.28 15.65 -26.42
CA SER A 91 9.36 14.51 -26.35
C SER A 91 8.99 14.21 -24.92
N TRP A 92 7.71 13.95 -24.67
CA TRP A 92 7.21 13.58 -23.34
C TRP A 92 7.49 12.13 -22.97
N LEU A 93 7.97 11.30 -23.90
CA LEU A 93 8.10 9.86 -23.69
C LEU A 93 8.99 9.48 -22.48
N PRO A 94 10.16 10.11 -22.23
CA PRO A 94 10.95 9.76 -21.06
C PRO A 94 10.20 10.01 -19.74
N LEU A 95 9.52 11.16 -19.59
CA LEU A 95 8.68 11.43 -18.42
C LEU A 95 7.46 10.50 -18.35
N LEU A 96 6.80 10.23 -19.48
CA LEU A 96 5.61 9.38 -19.57
C LEU A 96 5.87 7.96 -19.07
N TYR A 97 7.06 7.41 -19.37
CA TYR A 97 7.41 6.04 -19.01
C TYR A 97 8.15 5.90 -17.69
N ILE A 98 8.85 6.94 -17.21
CA ILE A 98 9.70 6.83 -16.01
C ILE A 98 9.08 7.52 -14.79
N VAL A 99 8.51 8.71 -14.95
CA VAL A 99 8.03 9.54 -13.81
C VAL A 99 6.52 9.49 -13.67
N LEU A 100 5.79 9.64 -14.78
CA LEU A 100 4.33 9.71 -14.77
C LEU A 100 3.56 8.41 -14.43
N PRO A 101 4.10 7.18 -14.55
CA PRO A 101 3.35 5.96 -14.22
C PRO A 101 2.78 5.94 -12.81
N VAL A 102 3.47 6.58 -11.85
CA VAL A 102 2.99 6.66 -10.46
C VAL A 102 1.81 7.61 -10.27
N PHE A 103 1.40 8.34 -11.29
CA PHE A 103 0.22 9.19 -11.26
C PHE A 103 -0.95 8.53 -11.97
N TYR A 104 -0.75 8.10 -13.23
CA TYR A 104 -1.84 7.50 -14.00
C TYR A 104 -2.10 6.03 -13.64
N GLY A 105 -1.09 5.28 -13.20
CA GLY A 105 -1.22 3.88 -12.79
C GLY A 105 -1.57 3.67 -11.31
N ASN A 106 -1.56 4.73 -10.51
CA ASN A 106 -1.69 4.60 -9.06
C ASN A 106 -3.12 4.25 -8.61
N THR A 107 -4.15 4.65 -9.36
CA THR A 107 -5.54 4.33 -9.01
C THR A 107 -5.77 2.83 -8.88
N LEU A 108 -5.33 2.03 -9.87
CA LEU A 108 -5.48 0.58 -9.81
C LEU A 108 -4.59 -0.04 -8.72
N ARG A 109 -3.35 0.45 -8.59
CA ARG A 109 -2.40 0.00 -7.55
C ARG A 109 -2.99 0.17 -6.15
N VAL A 110 -3.54 1.36 -5.85
CA VAL A 110 -4.14 1.67 -4.54
C VAL A 110 -5.46 0.93 -4.37
N ALA A 111 -6.25 0.76 -5.43
CA ALA A 111 -7.45 -0.07 -5.38
C ALA A 111 -7.14 -1.53 -4.98
N PHE A 112 -5.98 -2.08 -5.32
CA PHE A 112 -5.53 -3.36 -4.75
C PHE A 112 -5.11 -3.22 -3.28
N GLY A 113 -4.21 -2.28 -2.98
CA GLY A 113 -3.65 -2.09 -1.62
C GLY A 113 -4.70 -1.81 -0.54
N LEU A 114 -5.72 -1.01 -0.84
CA LEU A 114 -6.79 -0.73 0.12
C LEU A 114 -7.57 -1.98 0.52
N THR A 115 -7.58 -3.04 -0.30
CA THR A 115 -8.26 -4.28 0.07
C THR A 115 -7.58 -5.03 1.21
N GLN A 116 -6.30 -4.78 1.46
CA GLN A 116 -5.45 -5.57 2.35
C GLN A 116 -5.79 -5.37 3.83
N HIS A 117 -5.94 -4.12 4.28
CA HIS A 117 -6.11 -3.79 5.70
C HIS A 117 -7.39 -2.99 6.01
N SER A 118 -8.00 -2.35 5.01
CA SER A 118 -9.11 -1.41 5.26
C SER A 118 -10.28 -2.07 5.97
N GLY A 119 -10.80 -1.37 6.99
CA GLY A 119 -11.93 -1.82 7.81
C GLY A 119 -11.58 -2.89 8.86
N LEU A 120 -10.34 -3.38 8.91
CA LEU A 120 -9.92 -4.45 9.84
C LEU A 120 -9.36 -3.89 11.16
N GLN A 121 -8.95 -4.81 12.03
CA GLN A 121 -8.35 -4.48 13.33
C GLN A 121 -6.92 -3.97 13.16
N GLU A 122 -6.54 -3.02 14.00
CA GLU A 122 -5.19 -2.51 14.11
C GLU A 122 -4.65 -2.86 15.51
N ASN A 123 -3.33 -2.80 15.68
CA ASN A 123 -2.64 -3.06 16.96
C ASN A 123 -2.88 -4.48 17.51
N ILE A 124 -3.07 -5.46 16.63
CA ILE A 124 -3.18 -6.89 16.98
C ILE A 124 -2.03 -7.68 16.36
N LYS A 125 -1.47 -8.63 17.12
CA LYS A 125 -0.35 -9.46 16.66
C LYS A 125 -0.75 -10.52 15.63
N ASP A 126 -1.96 -11.05 15.75
CA ASP A 126 -2.48 -12.05 14.82
C ASP A 126 -2.94 -11.38 13.52
N HIS A 127 -2.19 -11.63 12.45
CA HIS A 127 -2.42 -11.05 11.14
C HIS A 127 -3.77 -11.45 10.54
N ARG A 128 -4.33 -12.60 10.92
CA ARG A 128 -5.66 -13.04 10.46
C ARG A 128 -6.78 -12.06 10.79
N TYR A 129 -6.57 -11.17 11.77
CA TYR A 129 -7.54 -10.14 12.16
C TYR A 129 -7.24 -8.75 11.56
N SER A 130 -6.02 -8.53 11.06
CA SER A 130 -5.54 -7.22 10.59
C SER A 130 -5.28 -7.16 9.08
N THR A 131 -5.26 -8.31 8.40
CA THR A 131 -5.07 -8.42 6.95
C THR A 131 -6.19 -9.25 6.30
N ARG A 132 -6.35 -9.09 4.99
CA ARG A 132 -7.37 -9.77 4.18
C ARG A 132 -6.73 -10.38 2.94
N THR A 133 -7.15 -11.60 2.61
CA THR A 133 -6.89 -12.22 1.32
C THR A 133 -8.08 -12.02 0.38
N VAL A 134 -7.82 -11.57 -0.85
CA VAL A 134 -8.85 -11.27 -1.86
C VAL A 134 -8.51 -11.98 -3.15
N ILE A 135 -9.23 -13.04 -3.51
CA ILE A 135 -8.95 -13.77 -4.76
C ILE A 135 -9.35 -12.89 -5.96
N LEU A 136 -8.36 -12.43 -6.71
CA LEU A 136 -8.52 -11.61 -7.92
C LEU A 136 -8.62 -12.50 -9.17
N ASN A 137 -9.05 -11.91 -10.30
CA ASN A 137 -8.99 -12.60 -11.59
C ASN A 137 -7.52 -12.74 -12.06
N PRO A 138 -7.20 -13.64 -13.01
CA PRO A 138 -5.81 -13.89 -13.42
C PRO A 138 -5.02 -12.66 -13.88
N ILE A 139 -5.67 -11.70 -14.56
CA ILE A 139 -5.01 -10.48 -15.02
C ILE A 139 -4.62 -9.61 -13.81
N PHE A 140 -5.55 -9.41 -12.88
CA PHE A 140 -5.31 -8.60 -11.69
C PHE A 140 -4.35 -9.29 -10.71
N SER A 141 -4.43 -10.60 -10.57
CA SER A 141 -3.48 -11.41 -9.80
C SER A 141 -2.05 -11.26 -10.34
N PHE A 142 -1.89 -11.31 -11.66
CA PHE A 142 -0.60 -11.06 -12.32
C PHE A 142 -0.11 -9.63 -12.11
N LEU A 143 -0.95 -8.61 -12.37
CA LEU A 143 -0.59 -7.21 -12.22
C LEU A 143 -0.26 -6.83 -10.76
N TYR A 144 -0.93 -7.49 -9.81
CA TYR A 144 -0.69 -7.32 -8.39
C TYR A 144 0.36 -8.30 -7.83
N TRP A 145 1.01 -9.04 -8.71
CA TRP A 145 2.15 -9.89 -8.37
C TRP A 145 1.84 -10.93 -7.28
N HIS A 146 0.63 -11.49 -7.28
CA HIS A 146 0.11 -12.42 -6.28
C HIS A 146 0.01 -11.85 -4.84
N MET A 147 0.14 -10.53 -4.66
CA MET A 147 0.02 -9.87 -3.35
C MET A 147 -1.41 -9.78 -2.82
N GLU A 148 -2.39 -10.34 -3.55
CA GLU A 148 -3.75 -10.49 -3.05
C GLU A 148 -3.89 -11.55 -1.95
N TYR A 149 -2.88 -12.42 -1.80
CA TYR A 149 -2.67 -13.36 -0.70
C TYR A 149 -1.95 -12.69 0.48
N HIS A 150 -2.56 -11.63 1.01
CA HIS A 150 -1.87 -10.74 1.95
C HIS A 150 -1.82 -11.27 3.38
N ILE A 151 -2.79 -12.11 3.79
CA ILE A 151 -2.70 -12.83 5.06
C ILE A 151 -1.48 -13.75 5.05
N GLU A 152 -1.30 -14.49 3.95
CA GLU A 152 -0.19 -15.39 3.73
C GLU A 152 1.15 -14.65 3.76
N HIS A 153 1.24 -13.51 3.07
CA HIS A 153 2.43 -12.66 3.09
C HIS A 153 2.80 -12.21 4.50
N HIS A 154 1.84 -11.73 5.29
CA HIS A 154 2.12 -11.28 6.65
C HIS A 154 2.47 -12.42 7.61
N MET A 155 1.84 -13.59 7.46
CA MET A 155 2.17 -14.76 8.28
C MET A 155 3.53 -15.37 7.92
N PHE A 156 3.92 -15.30 6.64
CA PHE A 156 5.14 -15.91 6.12
C PHE A 156 5.86 -14.97 5.13
N PRO A 157 6.43 -13.84 5.60
CA PRO A 157 6.97 -12.78 4.72
C PRO A 157 8.19 -13.18 3.91
N THR A 158 8.84 -14.29 4.26
CA THR A 158 9.97 -14.85 3.51
C THR A 158 9.54 -15.68 2.30
N VAL A 159 8.25 -16.03 2.18
CA VAL A 159 7.72 -16.77 1.04
C VAL A 159 7.58 -15.80 -0.14
N PRO A 160 8.22 -16.08 -1.29
CA PRO A 160 8.12 -15.19 -2.43
C PRO A 160 6.71 -15.20 -3.00
N SER A 161 6.29 -14.05 -3.54
CA SER A 161 4.89 -13.81 -3.92
C SER A 161 4.31 -14.86 -4.88
N TYR A 162 5.10 -15.33 -5.85
CA TYR A 162 4.69 -16.35 -6.82
C TYR A 162 4.36 -17.72 -6.19
N ASN A 163 4.77 -17.97 -4.94
CA ASN A 163 4.43 -19.17 -4.17
C ASN A 163 3.30 -18.92 -3.16
N LEU A 164 2.83 -17.68 -2.96
CA LEU A 164 1.70 -17.38 -2.07
C LEU A 164 0.40 -18.13 -2.46
N PRO A 165 0.06 -18.34 -3.75
CA PRO A 165 -1.11 -19.15 -4.10
C PRO A 165 -1.01 -20.59 -3.57
N LYS A 166 0.20 -21.18 -3.58
CA LYS A 166 0.44 -22.53 -3.03
C LYS A 166 0.32 -22.52 -1.52
N LEU A 167 0.88 -21.50 -0.87
CA LEU A 167 0.76 -21.32 0.58
C LEU A 167 -0.70 -21.18 1.01
N HIS A 168 -1.47 -20.34 0.32
CA HIS A 168 -2.90 -20.19 0.54
C HIS A 168 -3.62 -21.54 0.47
N ALA A 169 -3.34 -22.35 -0.54
CA ALA A 169 -3.95 -23.68 -0.65
C ALA A 169 -3.65 -24.59 0.56
N MET A 170 -2.49 -24.44 1.20
CA MET A 170 -2.08 -25.21 2.38
C MET A 170 -2.70 -24.70 3.69
N ILE A 171 -2.96 -23.39 3.81
CA ILE A 171 -3.38 -22.77 5.09
C ILE A 171 -4.77 -22.13 5.07
N LYS A 172 -5.49 -22.14 3.94
CA LYS A 172 -6.80 -21.46 3.79
C LYS A 172 -7.83 -21.84 4.85
N ASP A 173 -7.75 -23.06 5.40
CA ASP A 173 -8.68 -23.55 6.42
C ASP A 173 -8.31 -23.05 7.84
N GLN A 174 -7.15 -22.39 7.98
CA GLN A 174 -6.64 -21.76 9.21
C GLN A 174 -6.78 -20.23 9.17
N THR A 175 -7.23 -19.67 8.05
CA THR A 175 -7.41 -18.22 7.84
C THR A 175 -8.89 -17.88 7.60
N PRO A 176 -9.30 -16.61 7.78
CA PRO A 176 -10.64 -16.19 7.41
C PRO A 176 -10.94 -16.45 5.93
N PRO A 177 -12.22 -16.73 5.58
CA PRO A 177 -12.60 -16.94 4.20
C PRO A 177 -12.19 -15.77 3.30
N ALA A 178 -11.43 -16.08 2.25
CA ALA A 178 -10.99 -15.08 1.29
C ALA A 178 -12.18 -14.43 0.56
N LYS A 179 -12.08 -13.12 0.31
CA LYS A 179 -13.08 -12.39 -0.50
C LYS A 179 -12.84 -12.65 -1.98
N LYS A 180 -13.90 -12.55 -2.80
CA LYS A 180 -13.81 -12.76 -4.25
C LYS A 180 -13.89 -11.43 -4.99
N GLY A 181 -12.80 -11.07 -5.65
CA GLY A 181 -12.67 -9.86 -6.46
C GLY A 181 -12.89 -8.56 -5.69
N PHE A 182 -12.89 -7.45 -6.43
CA PHE A 182 -13.14 -6.14 -5.85
C PHE A 182 -14.52 -6.00 -5.24
N TRP A 183 -15.56 -6.55 -5.87
CA TRP A 183 -16.91 -6.44 -5.34
C TRP A 183 -17.02 -7.06 -3.94
N GLY A 184 -16.51 -8.28 -3.74
CA GLY A 184 -16.58 -8.96 -2.45
C GLY A 184 -15.74 -8.30 -1.36
N ALA A 185 -14.66 -7.60 -1.72
CA ALA A 185 -13.86 -6.83 -0.77
C ALA A 185 -14.50 -5.47 -0.46
N TYR A 186 -14.85 -4.68 -1.48
CA TYR A 186 -15.36 -3.33 -1.29
C TYR A 186 -16.78 -3.25 -0.77
N SER A 187 -17.59 -4.30 -0.94
CA SER A 187 -18.94 -4.38 -0.36
C SER A 187 -18.92 -4.34 1.17
N GLU A 188 -17.83 -4.78 1.81
CA GLU A 188 -17.64 -4.65 3.26
C GLU A 188 -16.74 -3.48 3.66
N ILE A 189 -15.72 -3.16 2.84
CA ILE A 189 -14.79 -2.07 3.14
C ILE A 189 -15.50 -0.72 3.11
N ILE A 190 -16.30 -0.42 2.07
CA ILE A 190 -16.92 0.90 1.93
C ILE A 190 -17.84 1.21 3.13
N PRO A 191 -18.77 0.33 3.55
CA PRO A 191 -19.55 0.56 4.75
C PRO A 191 -18.69 0.68 6.02
N ALA A 192 -17.61 -0.09 6.13
CA ALA A 192 -16.73 -0.05 7.29
C ALA A 192 -15.97 1.27 7.40
N ILE A 193 -15.43 1.78 6.29
CA ILE A 193 -14.75 3.08 6.20
C ILE A 193 -15.70 4.22 6.59
N ILE A 194 -16.93 4.20 6.10
CA ILE A 194 -17.95 5.21 6.48
C ILE A 194 -18.26 5.11 7.98
N LYS A 195 -18.39 3.91 8.54
CA LYS A 195 -18.59 3.73 9.99
C LYS A 195 -17.37 4.20 10.80
N GLN A 196 -16.16 3.88 10.37
CA GLN A 196 -14.90 4.29 11.01
C GLN A 196 -14.67 5.80 11.02
N SER A 197 -15.29 6.54 10.09
CA SER A 197 -15.29 8.01 10.13
C SER A 197 -16.09 8.59 11.31
N LYS A 198 -17.08 7.84 11.82
CA LYS A 198 -17.97 8.25 12.92
C LYS A 198 -17.60 7.56 14.24
N ASP A 199 -17.16 6.31 14.16
CA ASP A 199 -16.72 5.48 15.28
C ASP A 199 -15.37 4.85 14.94
N PRO A 200 -14.25 5.46 15.37
CA PRO A 200 -12.89 4.95 15.14
C PRO A 200 -12.65 3.52 15.65
N ASN A 201 -13.47 3.04 16.60
CA ASN A 201 -13.32 1.69 17.16
C ASN A 201 -14.05 0.62 16.34
N TYR A 202 -14.85 1.02 15.34
CA TYR A 202 -15.53 0.08 14.47
C TYR A 202 -14.52 -0.81 13.74
N LYS A 203 -14.81 -2.11 13.71
CA LYS A 203 -14.04 -3.12 13.01
C LYS A 203 -14.98 -4.11 12.33
N ILE A 204 -14.59 -4.56 11.14
CA ILE A 204 -15.27 -5.69 10.48
C ILE A 204 -15.09 -6.93 11.37
N SER A 205 -16.20 -7.60 11.67
CA SER A 205 -16.16 -8.88 12.37
C SER A 205 -15.67 -9.97 11.44
N LEU A 206 -14.67 -10.74 11.87
CA LEU A 206 -14.07 -11.82 11.10
C LEU A 206 -14.30 -13.16 11.81
N SER A 207 -14.61 -14.20 11.04
CA SER A 207 -14.64 -15.59 11.51
C SER A 207 -13.24 -16.18 11.32
N VAL A 208 -12.40 -16.06 12.34
CA VAL A 208 -11.05 -16.65 12.34
C VAL A 208 -11.14 -18.07 12.91
N PRO A 209 -10.68 -19.10 12.19
CA PRO A 209 -10.59 -20.47 12.73
C PRO A 209 -9.67 -20.55 13.96
N ASN A 210 -10.00 -21.43 14.89
CA ASN A 210 -9.18 -21.69 16.08
C ASN A 210 -7.83 -22.31 15.72
#